data_AF-C2EQ84-F1
#
_entry.id   AF-C2EQ84-F1
#
_cell.length_a   1.000
_cell.length_b   1.000
_cell.length_c   1.000
_cell.angle_alpha   90.00
_cell.angle_beta   90.00
_cell.angle_gamma   90.00
#
_symmetry.space_group_name_H-M   'P 1'
#
loop_
_entity.id
_entity.type
_entity.pdbx_description
1 polymer ?
#
loop_
_entity_poly.entity_id
_entity_poly.type
_entity_poly.pdbx_seq_one_letter_code
_entity_poly.pdbx_strand_id
1 'polypeptide(L)'
;MKFNKKILFSSAIVAGLFLSTATTTVHATASSAPKTTNVNPKAVIETKPKLTKQGYILRVKNSKDADLIYVGKANYKYALKHYKAFKGKTLSPKKVQNVKFRVEKVVRFHGNISGAPLYLVASKDKKYSCWTTQAMLQYYYLNSKAMRGVTKPLLRIGNRSANKDITSLKNKQNKRDFNAATKAAKKLKGSQKKFVMASLKQLKKDGNINVEGDNLLLFGF
;
A
#
# COMPACT_ATOMS: atom_id res chain seq x y z
N MET A 1 36.91 -9.65 24.93
CA MET A 1 37.58 -10.74 24.19
C MET A 1 37.19 -10.65 22.72
N LYS A 2 38.18 -10.45 21.84
CA LYS A 2 38.04 -10.41 20.37
C LYS A 2 37.98 -11.84 19.83
N PHE A 3 37.15 -12.11 18.83
CA PHE A 3 37.48 -13.08 17.78
C PHE A 3 36.86 -12.68 16.43
N ASN A 4 37.77 -12.36 15.50
CA ASN A 4 37.55 -12.36 14.05
C ASN A 4 37.29 -13.79 13.57
N LYS A 5 36.56 -13.94 12.44
CA LYS A 5 37.03 -14.70 11.27
C LYS A 5 36.10 -14.51 10.07
N LYS A 6 36.68 -13.97 8.99
CA LYS A 6 36.21 -14.08 7.60
C LYS A 6 36.39 -15.53 7.15
N ILE A 7 35.44 -16.09 6.40
CA ILE A 7 35.71 -17.23 5.50
C ILE A 7 34.95 -17.00 4.18
N LEU A 8 35.75 -16.92 3.12
CA LEU A 8 35.40 -17.03 1.70
C LEU A 8 35.06 -18.50 1.37
N PHE A 9 34.14 -18.74 0.44
CA PHE A 9 34.13 -19.99 -0.30
C PHE A 9 34.14 -19.74 -1.81
N SER A 10 35.22 -20.24 -2.40
CA SER A 10 35.53 -20.29 -3.82
C SER A 10 34.78 -21.40 -4.54
N SER A 11 34.67 -21.19 -5.85
CA SER A 11 34.32 -22.13 -6.91
C SER A 11 35.01 -23.49 -6.83
N ALA A 12 34.28 -24.56 -7.19
CA ALA A 12 34.85 -25.81 -7.67
C ALA A 12 34.12 -26.26 -8.93
N ILE A 13 34.89 -26.35 -10.02
CA ILE A 13 34.57 -27.02 -11.28
C ILE A 13 34.86 -28.51 -11.06
N VAL A 14 33.96 -29.39 -11.51
CA VAL A 14 34.29 -30.79 -11.76
C VAL A 14 33.72 -31.16 -13.13
N ALA A 15 34.61 -31.65 -13.98
CA ALA A 15 34.35 -32.23 -15.30
C ALA A 15 34.38 -33.76 -15.25
N GLY A 16 33.77 -34.40 -16.24
CA GLY A 16 33.86 -35.84 -16.55
C GLY A 16 32.50 -36.54 -16.37
N LEU A 17 31.98 -37.36 -17.28
CA LEU A 17 32.53 -38.09 -18.42
C LEU A 17 31.47 -38.20 -19.54
N PHE A 18 31.93 -38.23 -20.79
CA PHE A 18 31.16 -38.72 -21.94
C PHE A 18 31.20 -40.24 -21.99
N LEU A 19 30.06 -40.88 -22.24
CA LEU A 19 29.95 -42.19 -22.90
C LEU A 19 28.66 -42.21 -23.73
N SER A 20 28.85 -42.45 -25.02
CA SER A 20 27.86 -42.49 -26.10
C SER A 20 27.24 -43.88 -26.26
N THR A 21 25.92 -43.97 -26.44
CA THR A 21 25.27 -45.08 -27.17
C THR A 21 23.95 -44.63 -27.80
N ALA A 22 23.89 -44.79 -29.12
CA ALA A 22 22.75 -45.13 -29.99
C ALA A 22 21.41 -44.36 -29.90
N THR A 23 21.06 -43.79 -31.05
CA THR A 23 19.79 -43.18 -31.44
C THR A 23 18.63 -44.18 -31.54
N THR A 24 17.53 -43.93 -30.83
CA THR A 24 16.19 -44.34 -31.23
C THR A 24 15.41 -43.09 -31.64
N THR A 25 15.09 -43.02 -32.93
CA THR A 25 14.25 -41.98 -33.53
C THR A 25 12.80 -42.19 -33.08
N VAL A 26 12.32 -41.34 -32.20
CA VAL A 26 10.88 -41.10 -32.02
C VAL A 26 10.58 -39.73 -32.62
N HIS A 27 9.84 -39.71 -33.72
CA HIS A 27 9.29 -38.48 -34.29
C HIS A 27 8.33 -37.86 -33.26
N ALA A 28 8.82 -36.90 -32.48
CA ALA A 28 7.97 -35.96 -31.78
C ALA A 28 7.68 -34.82 -32.75
N THR A 29 6.44 -34.78 -33.24
CA THR A 29 5.86 -33.64 -33.94
C THR A 29 6.18 -32.37 -33.15
N ALA A 30 6.84 -31.40 -33.79
CA ALA A 30 7.05 -30.09 -33.22
C ALA A 30 5.68 -29.46 -32.95
N SER A 31 5.18 -29.62 -31.72
CA SER A 31 4.12 -28.77 -31.22
C SER A 31 4.73 -27.38 -31.16
N SER A 32 4.37 -26.58 -32.16
CA SER A 32 4.66 -25.16 -32.21
C SER A 32 4.25 -24.59 -30.85
N ALA A 33 5.24 -24.33 -30.01
CA ALA A 33 5.00 -23.66 -28.73
C ALA A 33 4.14 -22.43 -29.05
N PRO A 34 2.99 -22.24 -28.41
CA PRO A 34 2.21 -21.05 -28.67
C PRO A 34 3.15 -19.88 -28.42
N LYS A 35 3.34 -19.04 -29.45
CA LYS A 35 4.08 -17.78 -29.32
C LYS A 35 3.60 -17.17 -28.03
N THR A 36 4.48 -17.10 -27.04
CA THR A 36 4.24 -16.30 -25.85
C THR A 36 4.04 -14.90 -26.39
N THR A 37 2.78 -14.50 -26.49
CA THR A 37 2.44 -13.10 -26.67
C THR A 37 3.19 -12.41 -25.54
N ASN A 38 4.10 -11.53 -25.90
CA ASN A 38 4.79 -10.66 -24.97
C ASN A 38 3.69 -9.83 -24.29
N VAL A 39 3.11 -10.36 -23.21
CA VAL A 39 2.16 -9.64 -22.37
C VAL A 39 3.02 -8.70 -21.54
N ASN A 40 3.39 -7.58 -22.15
CA ASN A 40 4.12 -6.49 -21.50
C ASN A 40 3.37 -6.14 -20.21
N PRO A 41 3.96 -6.39 -19.03
CA PRO A 41 3.23 -6.19 -17.80
C PRO A 41 3.08 -4.69 -17.54
N LYS A 42 1.86 -4.18 -17.65
CA LYS A 42 1.59 -2.73 -17.64
C LYS A 42 1.30 -2.25 -16.22
N ALA A 43 2.26 -1.60 -15.58
CA ALA A 43 1.98 -0.73 -14.46
C ALA A 43 1.27 0.53 -14.98
N VAL A 44 0.08 0.82 -14.48
CA VAL A 44 -0.74 1.95 -14.96
C VAL A 44 -0.85 3.00 -13.87
N ILE A 45 -0.43 4.23 -14.19
CA ILE A 45 -0.68 5.41 -13.36
C ILE A 45 -2.08 5.92 -13.69
N GLU A 46 -2.98 5.83 -12.71
CA GLU A 46 -4.38 6.23 -12.84
C GLU A 46 -4.74 7.37 -11.88
N THR A 47 -5.72 8.19 -12.28
CA THR A 47 -6.38 9.12 -11.37
C THR A 47 -7.52 8.40 -10.68
N LYS A 48 -7.60 8.46 -9.35
CA LYS A 48 -8.77 8.02 -8.59
C LYS A 48 -9.48 9.21 -7.94
N PRO A 49 -10.46 9.84 -8.63
CA PRO A 49 -11.12 11.05 -8.12
C PRO A 49 -11.74 10.88 -6.74
N LYS A 50 -12.25 9.67 -6.42
CA LYS A 50 -12.82 9.34 -5.10
C LYS A 50 -11.82 9.55 -3.96
N LEU A 51 -10.55 9.23 -4.16
CA LEU A 51 -9.51 9.40 -3.13
C LEU A 51 -9.07 10.86 -3.05
N THR A 52 -8.89 11.53 -4.19
CA THR A 52 -8.50 12.95 -4.23
C THR A 52 -9.56 13.86 -3.60
N LYS A 53 -10.85 13.56 -3.77
CA LYS A 53 -11.95 14.33 -3.15
C LYS A 53 -11.99 14.26 -1.62
N GLN A 54 -11.28 13.32 -0.99
CA GLN A 54 -11.25 13.18 0.48
C GLN A 54 -10.28 14.19 1.15
N GLY A 55 -9.47 14.90 0.36
CA GLY A 55 -8.69 16.05 0.83
C GLY A 55 -7.33 15.71 1.45
N TYR A 56 -6.72 16.71 2.10
CA TYR A 56 -5.42 16.58 2.77
C TYR A 56 -5.62 16.02 4.18
N ILE A 57 -5.67 14.69 4.27
CA ILE A 57 -6.06 13.98 5.47
C ILE A 57 -5.12 12.82 5.82
N LEU A 58 -4.07 12.61 5.03
CA LEU A 58 -3.07 11.56 5.26
C LEU A 58 -1.79 12.13 5.84
N ARG A 59 -1.03 11.27 6.50
CA ARG A 59 0.39 11.47 6.80
C ARG A 59 1.19 10.26 6.30
N VAL A 60 2.46 10.49 6.02
CA VAL A 60 3.43 9.41 5.77
C VAL A 60 4.03 8.99 7.10
N LYS A 61 3.98 7.69 7.43
CA LYS A 61 4.51 7.15 8.68
C LYS A 61 6.03 7.34 8.72
N ASN A 62 6.55 7.66 9.90
CA ASN A 62 7.98 7.61 10.17
C ASN A 62 8.37 6.16 10.52
N SER A 63 8.71 5.37 9.50
CA SER A 63 9.19 3.99 9.63
C SER A 63 10.56 3.83 8.99
N LYS A 64 11.28 2.76 9.34
CA LYS A 64 12.53 2.38 8.66
C LYS A 64 12.29 2.05 7.18
N ASP A 65 11.13 1.50 6.86
CA ASP A 65 10.72 1.09 5.51
C ASP A 65 9.99 2.19 4.74
N ALA A 66 9.92 3.40 5.28
CA ALA A 66 9.17 4.48 4.66
C ALA A 66 9.96 5.11 3.51
N ASP A 67 9.28 5.28 2.38
CA ASP A 67 9.86 5.92 1.20
C ASP A 67 10.33 7.35 1.49
N LEU A 68 11.40 7.75 0.79
CA LEU A 68 11.90 9.11 0.84
C LEU A 68 10.86 10.10 0.29
N ILE A 69 10.78 11.27 0.90
CA ILE A 69 9.89 12.35 0.48
C ILE A 69 10.65 13.26 -0.48
N TYR A 70 10.18 13.38 -1.71
CA TYR A 70 10.72 14.33 -2.67
C TYR A 70 10.29 15.76 -2.32
N VAL A 71 11.22 16.69 -2.49
CA VAL A 71 11.05 18.11 -2.16
C VAL A 71 11.02 18.95 -3.43
N GLY A 72 10.00 19.79 -3.58
CA GLY A 72 9.86 20.78 -4.64
C GLY A 72 8.81 20.41 -5.70
N LYS A 73 8.22 21.46 -6.29
CA LYS A 73 7.16 21.33 -7.30
C LYS A 73 7.62 20.61 -8.56
N ALA A 74 8.89 20.73 -8.93
CA ALA A 74 9.47 20.04 -10.08
C ALA A 74 9.45 18.51 -9.89
N ASN A 75 9.88 18.02 -8.74
CA ASN A 75 9.83 16.60 -8.40
C ASN A 75 8.40 16.08 -8.32
N TYR A 76 7.46 16.86 -7.77
CA TYR A 76 6.04 16.53 -7.82
C TYR A 76 5.51 16.37 -9.26
N LYS A 77 5.82 17.34 -10.15
CA LYS A 77 5.41 17.26 -11.57
C LYS A 77 5.99 16.04 -12.27
N TYR A 78 7.23 15.67 -11.94
CA TYR A 78 7.86 14.45 -12.45
C TYR A 78 7.14 13.19 -11.94
N ALA A 79 6.85 13.13 -10.63
CA ALA A 79 6.17 12.00 -10.00
C ALA A 79 4.75 11.75 -10.54
N LEU A 80 4.06 12.77 -11.09
CA LEU A 80 2.77 12.59 -11.76
C LEU A 80 2.83 11.69 -12.99
N LYS A 81 4.01 11.58 -13.62
CA LYS A 81 4.24 10.82 -14.86
C LYS A 81 5.11 9.58 -14.64
N HIS A 82 5.88 9.55 -13.56
CA HIS A 82 6.83 8.48 -13.26
C HIS A 82 6.66 8.00 -11.82
N TYR A 83 6.50 6.67 -11.64
CA TYR A 83 6.30 6.07 -10.32
C TYR A 83 7.55 5.42 -9.72
N LYS A 84 8.54 5.11 -10.56
CA LYS A 84 9.82 4.55 -10.11
C LYS A 84 10.63 5.61 -9.37
N ALA A 85 11.55 5.17 -8.52
CA ALA A 85 12.49 6.06 -7.87
C ALA A 85 13.28 6.88 -8.91
N PHE A 86 13.53 8.15 -8.61
CA PHE A 86 14.24 9.07 -9.51
C PHE A 86 15.16 9.99 -8.72
N LYS A 87 16.11 10.62 -9.43
CA LYS A 87 17.06 11.57 -8.81
C LYS A 87 16.33 12.86 -8.46
N GLY A 88 16.41 13.28 -7.20
CA GLY A 88 15.83 14.54 -6.75
C GLY A 88 16.19 14.83 -5.30
N LYS A 89 16.00 16.09 -4.86
CA LYS A 89 16.15 16.45 -3.46
C LYS A 89 15.10 15.70 -2.63
N THR A 90 15.55 14.97 -1.61
CA THR A 90 14.70 14.20 -0.72
C THR A 90 14.90 14.56 0.74
N LEU A 91 13.94 14.18 1.59
CA LEU A 91 14.05 14.19 3.05
C LEU A 91 13.39 12.95 3.66
N SER A 92 13.77 12.66 4.90
CA SER A 92 13.12 11.60 5.69
C SER A 92 11.69 12.01 6.09
N PRO A 93 10.72 11.07 6.11
CA PRO A 93 9.36 11.30 6.62
C PRO A 93 9.30 11.95 8.01
N LYS A 94 10.32 11.73 8.87
CA LYS A 94 10.44 12.38 10.18
C LYS A 94 10.30 13.90 10.12
N LYS A 95 10.79 14.54 9.05
CA LYS A 95 10.77 16.01 8.89
C LYS A 95 9.43 16.57 8.44
N VAL A 96 8.46 15.72 8.07
CA VAL A 96 7.14 16.14 7.55
C VAL A 96 5.96 15.50 8.29
N GLN A 97 6.15 15.05 9.54
CA GLN A 97 5.10 14.39 10.32
C GLN A 97 3.85 15.26 10.59
N ASN A 98 4.01 16.58 10.58
CA ASN A 98 2.90 17.55 10.74
C ASN A 98 2.30 18.01 9.41
N VAL A 99 2.81 17.51 8.28
CA VAL A 99 2.31 17.84 6.94
C VAL A 99 1.16 16.89 6.60
N LYS A 100 0.07 17.47 6.10
CA LYS A 100 -1.06 16.70 5.57
C LYS A 100 -0.90 16.48 4.09
N PHE A 101 -1.13 15.24 3.68
CA PHE A 101 -1.03 14.79 2.30
C PHE A 101 -2.40 14.35 1.78
N ARG A 102 -2.54 14.39 0.46
CA ARG A 102 -3.69 13.91 -0.30
C ARG A 102 -3.20 12.94 -1.38
N VAL A 103 -4.00 11.94 -1.71
CA VAL A 103 -3.76 11.07 -2.88
C VAL A 103 -4.01 11.84 -4.18
N GLU A 104 -3.00 11.88 -5.04
CA GLU A 104 -3.06 12.51 -6.37
C GLU A 104 -3.22 11.47 -7.48
N LYS A 105 -2.50 10.35 -7.39
CA LYS A 105 -2.50 9.25 -8.36
C LYS A 105 -2.34 7.92 -7.66
N VAL A 106 -2.72 6.84 -8.33
CA VAL A 106 -2.49 5.46 -7.90
C VAL A 106 -1.80 4.70 -9.02
N VAL A 107 -0.84 3.85 -8.69
CA VAL A 107 -0.30 2.85 -9.61
C VAL A 107 -0.95 1.52 -9.30
N ARG A 108 -1.53 0.90 -10.32
CA ARG A 108 -1.96 -0.51 -10.26
C ARG A 108 -1.06 -1.33 -11.17
N PHE A 109 -0.70 -2.50 -10.68
CA PHE A 109 0.07 -3.50 -11.43
C PHE A 109 -0.91 -4.50 -12.03
N HIS A 110 -0.74 -4.82 -13.31
CA HIS A 110 -1.57 -5.76 -14.06
C HIS A 110 -0.68 -6.88 -14.64
N GLY A 111 -1.29 -8.06 -14.88
CA GLY A 111 -0.58 -9.24 -15.37
C GLY A 111 0.22 -9.95 -14.28
N ASN A 112 1.35 -10.55 -14.64
CA ASN A 112 2.18 -11.36 -13.73
C ASN A 112 3.00 -10.55 -12.71
N ILE A 113 2.86 -9.23 -12.66
CA ILE A 113 3.48 -8.41 -11.62
C ILE A 113 2.54 -8.38 -10.42
N SER A 114 2.91 -9.12 -9.38
CA SER A 114 2.33 -8.98 -8.05
C SER A 114 2.95 -7.78 -7.35
N GLY A 115 2.12 -6.85 -6.88
CA GLY A 115 2.59 -5.66 -6.16
C GLY A 115 1.43 -4.91 -5.51
N ALA A 116 1.65 -4.45 -4.27
CA ALA A 116 0.69 -3.59 -3.60
C ALA A 116 0.51 -2.28 -4.40
N PRO A 117 -0.71 -1.72 -4.49
CA PRO A 117 -0.91 -0.43 -5.13
C PRO A 117 -0.01 0.66 -4.52
N LEU A 118 0.61 1.47 -5.37
CA LEU A 118 1.33 2.66 -4.92
C LEU A 118 0.43 3.87 -5.00
N TYR A 119 0.56 4.77 -4.04
CA TYR A 119 -0.19 6.01 -3.93
C TYR A 119 0.79 7.16 -4.04
N LEU A 120 0.59 8.02 -5.04
CA LEU A 120 1.25 9.32 -5.07
C LEU A 120 0.50 10.21 -4.11
N VAL A 121 1.18 10.61 -3.05
CA VAL A 121 0.64 11.57 -2.09
C VAL A 121 1.41 12.88 -2.17
N ALA A 122 0.71 14.00 -2.04
CA ALA A 122 1.33 15.33 -2.08
C ALA A 122 0.76 16.27 -1.01
N SER A 123 1.61 17.18 -0.51
CA SER A 123 1.21 18.29 0.36
C SER A 123 0.36 19.31 -0.39
N LYS A 124 -0.29 20.23 0.37
CA LYS A 124 -1.18 21.25 -0.21
C LYS A 124 -0.48 22.18 -1.20
N ASP A 125 0.71 22.63 -0.84
CA ASP A 125 1.58 23.51 -1.63
C ASP A 125 2.38 22.78 -2.72
N LYS A 126 2.25 21.44 -2.81
CA LYS A 126 3.04 20.57 -3.69
C LYS A 126 4.55 20.66 -3.45
N LYS A 127 4.96 21.08 -2.25
CA LYS A 127 6.36 21.10 -1.82
C LYS A 127 6.86 19.70 -1.47
N TYR A 128 5.99 18.81 -0.99
CA TYR A 128 6.36 17.46 -0.58
C TYR A 128 5.51 16.44 -1.32
N SER A 129 6.14 15.40 -1.86
CA SER A 129 5.44 14.29 -2.49
C SER A 129 6.23 12.98 -2.40
N CYS A 130 5.54 11.85 -2.35
CA CYS A 130 6.15 10.54 -2.51
C CYS A 130 5.16 9.56 -3.13
N TRP A 131 5.72 8.58 -3.84
CA TRP A 131 5.03 7.32 -4.10
C TRP A 131 5.27 6.40 -2.91
N THR A 132 4.22 5.79 -2.40
CA THR A 132 4.34 4.87 -1.26
C THR A 132 3.16 3.90 -1.20
N THR A 133 3.27 2.86 -0.38
CA THR A 133 2.19 1.87 -0.21
C THR A 133 1.16 2.34 0.82
N GLN A 134 -0.01 1.70 0.84
CA GLN A 134 -1.02 1.93 1.88
C GLN A 134 -0.46 1.72 3.29
N ALA A 135 0.45 0.75 3.48
CA ALA A 135 1.05 0.43 4.78
C ALA A 135 1.90 1.56 5.39
N MET A 136 2.43 2.44 4.53
CA MET A 136 3.21 3.61 4.92
C MET A 136 2.38 4.88 5.06
N LEU A 137 1.09 4.83 4.71
CA LEU A 137 0.16 5.93 4.89
C LEU A 137 -0.69 5.72 6.15
N GLN A 138 -1.08 6.83 6.75
CA GLN A 138 -2.00 6.81 7.88
C GLN A 138 -2.95 7.98 7.83
N TYR A 139 -4.20 7.78 8.23
CA TYR A 139 -5.10 8.90 8.50
C TYR A 139 -4.48 9.84 9.54
N TYR A 140 -4.37 11.13 9.21
CA TYR A 140 -3.61 12.12 9.99
C TYR A 140 -4.05 12.19 11.46
N TYR A 141 -5.36 12.11 11.70
CA TYR A 141 -5.94 12.22 13.04
C TYR A 141 -6.12 10.88 13.76
N LEU A 142 -5.67 9.76 13.18
CA LEU A 142 -5.95 8.41 13.70
C LEU A 142 -5.61 8.28 15.20
N ASN A 143 -4.45 8.79 15.60
CA ASN A 143 -3.95 8.66 16.98
C ASN A 143 -4.38 9.82 17.91
N SER A 144 -5.20 10.75 17.42
CA SER A 144 -5.68 11.88 18.24
C SER A 144 -6.60 11.41 19.38
N LYS A 145 -6.58 12.14 20.51
CA LYS A 145 -7.45 11.84 21.66
C LYS A 145 -8.93 11.76 21.27
N ALA A 146 -9.38 12.67 20.41
CA ALA A 146 -10.76 12.71 19.91
C ALA A 146 -11.14 11.49 19.06
N MET A 147 -10.19 10.88 18.35
CA MET A 147 -10.43 9.70 17.50
C MET A 147 -10.44 8.37 18.27
N ARG A 148 -9.94 8.32 19.51
CA ARG A 148 -9.84 7.06 20.28
C ARG A 148 -11.15 6.29 20.37
N GLY A 149 -12.28 6.99 20.49
CA GLY A 149 -13.61 6.37 20.54
C GLY A 149 -14.04 5.75 19.21
N VAL A 150 -13.49 6.20 18.09
CA VAL A 150 -13.72 5.65 16.75
C VAL A 150 -12.70 4.56 16.43
N THR A 151 -11.42 4.79 16.71
CA THR A 151 -10.33 3.88 16.28
C THR A 151 -10.25 2.62 17.11
N LYS A 152 -10.42 2.68 18.43
CA LYS A 152 -10.35 1.47 19.28
C LYS A 152 -11.38 0.40 18.89
N PRO A 153 -12.68 0.72 18.70
CA PRO A 153 -13.62 -0.29 18.25
C PRO A 153 -13.30 -0.85 16.85
N LEU A 154 -12.85 -0.02 15.92
CA LEU A 154 -12.46 -0.48 14.58
C LEU A 154 -11.22 -1.39 14.61
N LEU A 155 -10.21 -1.08 15.45
CA LEU A 155 -9.04 -1.93 15.67
C LEU A 155 -9.44 -3.28 16.25
N ARG A 156 -10.41 -3.32 17.19
CA ARG A 156 -10.92 -4.60 17.70
C ARG A 156 -11.57 -5.46 16.63
N ILE A 157 -12.23 -4.85 15.63
CA ILE A 157 -12.78 -5.61 14.50
C ILE A 157 -11.63 -6.19 13.66
N GLY A 158 -10.62 -5.39 13.32
CA GLY A 158 -9.47 -5.84 12.53
C GLY A 158 -8.61 -6.91 13.22
N ASN A 159 -8.46 -6.83 14.55
CA ASN A 159 -7.59 -7.73 15.32
C ASN A 159 -8.23 -9.07 15.72
N ARG A 160 -9.53 -9.28 15.48
CA ARG A 160 -10.22 -10.49 15.96
C ARG A 160 -9.88 -11.77 15.19
N SER A 161 -9.38 -11.66 13.96
CA SER A 161 -8.72 -12.68 13.15
C SER A 161 -8.75 -12.23 11.69
N ALA A 162 -7.72 -12.56 10.91
CA ALA A 162 -7.65 -12.28 9.47
C ALA A 162 -8.61 -13.15 8.63
N ASN A 163 -9.39 -14.05 9.24
CA ASN A 163 -10.42 -14.79 8.54
C ASN A 163 -11.53 -13.83 8.05
N LYS A 164 -11.81 -13.85 6.75
CA LYS A 164 -12.75 -12.94 6.06
C LYS A 164 -14.17 -13.02 6.64
N ASP A 165 -14.57 -14.17 7.18
CA ASP A 165 -15.86 -14.35 7.85
C ASP A 165 -15.92 -13.68 9.22
N ILE A 166 -14.75 -13.46 9.84
CA ILE A 166 -14.61 -12.85 11.17
C ILE A 166 -14.45 -11.33 11.10
N THR A 167 -14.00 -10.73 10.00
CA THR A 167 -13.97 -9.25 9.84
C THR A 167 -15.27 -8.67 9.26
N SER A 168 -16.23 -9.54 8.93
CA SER A 168 -17.57 -9.17 8.47
C SER A 168 -18.33 -8.36 9.52
N LEU A 169 -19.00 -7.30 9.09
CA LEU A 169 -19.91 -6.50 9.91
C LEU A 169 -21.25 -7.22 10.19
N LYS A 170 -21.49 -8.38 9.59
CA LYS A 170 -22.64 -9.25 9.90
C LYS A 170 -22.48 -9.93 11.26
N ASN A 171 -21.23 -10.17 11.71
CA ASN A 171 -20.96 -10.75 13.03
C ASN A 171 -21.51 -9.83 14.14
N LYS A 172 -22.23 -10.40 15.12
CA LYS A 172 -22.89 -9.65 16.20
C LYS A 172 -21.92 -8.80 17.02
N GLN A 173 -20.70 -9.28 17.28
CA GLN A 173 -19.69 -8.52 18.03
C GLN A 173 -19.12 -7.37 17.19
N ASN A 174 -18.81 -7.59 15.93
CA ASN A 174 -18.32 -6.52 15.05
C ASN A 174 -19.38 -5.46 14.77
N LYS A 175 -20.64 -5.86 14.62
CA LYS A 175 -21.77 -4.92 14.52
C LYS A 175 -21.84 -4.01 15.74
N ARG A 176 -21.62 -4.56 16.95
CA ARG A 176 -21.58 -3.77 18.20
C ARG A 176 -20.41 -2.77 18.20
N ASP A 177 -19.20 -3.20 17.85
CA ASP A 177 -18.05 -2.29 17.80
C ASP A 177 -18.16 -1.23 16.70
N PHE A 178 -18.65 -1.61 15.52
CA PHE A 178 -18.92 -0.67 14.44
C PHE A 178 -19.95 0.39 14.84
N ASN A 179 -21.02 -0.02 15.54
CA ASN A 179 -22.01 0.91 16.08
C ASN A 179 -21.40 1.83 17.15
N ALA A 180 -20.52 1.33 18.01
CA ALA A 180 -19.78 2.13 18.97
C ALA A 180 -18.88 3.18 18.28
N ALA A 181 -18.13 2.78 17.25
CA ALA A 181 -17.34 3.70 16.42
C ALA A 181 -18.23 4.77 15.76
N THR A 182 -19.39 4.38 15.23
CA THR A 182 -20.36 5.30 14.62
C THR A 182 -20.93 6.29 15.64
N LYS A 183 -21.27 5.83 16.85
CA LYS A 183 -21.75 6.70 17.94
C LYS A 183 -20.67 7.70 18.36
N ALA A 184 -19.41 7.25 18.45
CA ALA A 184 -18.29 8.14 18.75
C ALA A 184 -18.03 9.15 17.62
N ALA A 185 -18.11 8.74 16.36
CA ALA A 185 -17.89 9.60 15.21
C ALA A 185 -18.88 10.77 15.13
N LYS A 186 -20.13 10.59 15.59
CA LYS A 186 -21.13 11.66 15.67
C LYS A 186 -20.69 12.84 16.57
N LYS A 187 -19.81 12.60 17.54
CA LYS A 187 -19.28 13.59 18.50
C LYS A 187 -18.06 14.36 17.97
N LEU A 188 -17.49 13.94 16.84
CA LEU A 188 -16.41 14.69 16.17
C LEU A 188 -16.96 16.03 15.66
N LYS A 189 -16.07 16.97 15.29
CA LYS A 189 -16.46 18.30 14.81
C LYS A 189 -15.99 18.57 13.38
N GLY A 190 -16.68 19.49 12.70
CA GLY A 190 -16.28 20.03 11.40
C GLY A 190 -16.00 18.99 10.31
N SER A 191 -14.96 19.24 9.52
CA SER A 191 -14.53 18.39 8.40
C SER A 191 -14.15 16.98 8.83
N GLN A 192 -13.63 16.81 10.06
CA GLN A 192 -13.29 15.51 10.62
C GLN A 192 -14.53 14.62 10.76
N LYS A 193 -15.62 15.14 11.34
CA LYS A 193 -16.90 14.43 11.44
C LYS A 193 -17.41 14.03 10.06
N LYS A 194 -17.43 14.98 9.11
CA LYS A 194 -17.93 14.75 7.75
C LYS A 194 -17.18 13.60 7.08
N PHE A 195 -15.85 13.61 7.15
CA PHE A 195 -14.99 12.56 6.60
C PHE A 195 -15.24 11.20 7.26
N VAL A 196 -15.10 11.13 8.60
CA VAL A 196 -15.21 9.85 9.33
C VAL A 196 -16.59 9.23 9.16
N MET A 197 -17.67 10.03 9.23
CA MET A 197 -19.03 9.53 9.02
C MET A 197 -19.24 9.00 7.59
N ALA A 198 -18.69 9.67 6.57
CA ALA A 198 -18.75 9.19 5.19
C ALA A 198 -17.98 7.87 5.02
N SER A 199 -16.77 7.78 5.58
CA SER A 199 -15.97 6.56 5.61
C SER A 199 -16.69 5.41 6.29
N LEU A 200 -17.29 5.62 7.47
CA LEU A 200 -18.06 4.59 8.17
C LEU A 200 -19.31 4.17 7.37
N LYS A 201 -20.01 5.12 6.73
CA LYS A 201 -21.15 4.79 5.85
C LYS A 201 -20.72 3.90 4.67
N GLN A 202 -19.53 4.15 4.12
CA GLN A 202 -18.95 3.28 3.10
C GLN A 202 -18.64 1.88 3.65
N LEU A 203 -17.95 1.76 4.79
CA LEU A 203 -17.69 0.44 5.40
C LEU A 203 -18.95 -0.36 5.67
N LYS A 204 -20.03 0.31 6.10
CA LYS A 204 -21.32 -0.34 6.32
C LYS A 204 -21.89 -0.93 5.02
N LYS A 205 -21.72 -0.24 3.89
CA LYS A 205 -22.15 -0.73 2.57
C LYS A 205 -21.28 -1.89 2.11
N ASP A 206 -19.97 -1.77 2.29
CA ASP A 206 -19.01 -2.80 1.89
C ASP A 206 -19.14 -4.07 2.76
N GLY A 207 -19.72 -3.95 3.97
CA GLY A 207 -20.07 -5.07 4.83
C GLY A 207 -18.88 -5.74 5.53
N ASN A 208 -17.66 -5.28 5.27
CA ASN A 208 -16.42 -5.78 5.85
C ASN A 208 -15.46 -4.59 6.09
N ILE A 209 -14.57 -4.69 7.08
CA ILE A 209 -13.51 -3.70 7.30
C ILE A 209 -12.27 -3.95 6.42
N ASN A 210 -12.09 -5.15 5.85
CA ASN A 210 -10.98 -5.48 4.96
C ASN A 210 -11.23 -5.00 3.53
N VAL A 211 -11.45 -3.69 3.35
CA VAL A 211 -11.61 -3.07 2.04
C VAL A 211 -10.30 -2.41 1.66
N GLU A 212 -9.56 -3.05 0.76
CA GLU A 212 -8.27 -2.55 0.28
C GLU A 212 -8.43 -1.23 -0.48
N GLY A 213 -7.60 -0.24 -0.14
CA GLY A 213 -7.30 0.92 -0.97
C GLY A 213 -8.38 1.99 -1.19
N ASP A 214 -9.61 1.78 -0.73
CA ASP A 214 -10.74 2.65 -1.06
C ASP A 214 -11.28 3.49 0.10
N ASN A 215 -10.89 3.16 1.34
CA ASN A 215 -11.30 3.88 2.53
C ASN A 215 -10.10 4.43 3.30
N LEU A 216 -9.78 5.71 3.10
CA LEU A 216 -8.60 6.35 3.70
C LEU A 216 -8.66 6.42 5.23
N LEU A 217 -9.84 6.24 5.85
CA LEU A 217 -9.93 6.14 7.31
C LEU A 217 -9.15 4.93 7.82
N LEU A 218 -9.17 3.82 7.07
CA LEU A 218 -8.54 2.56 7.45
C LEU A 218 -7.02 2.53 7.20
N PHE A 219 -6.45 3.60 6.65
CA PHE A 219 -5.02 3.65 6.39
C PHE A 219 -4.25 3.79 7.70
N GLY A 220 -3.31 2.87 7.91
CA GLY A 220 -2.44 2.81 9.09
C GLY A 220 -3.12 2.32 10.37
N PHE A 221 -4.22 1.56 10.24
CA PHE A 221 -4.69 0.62 11.26
C PHE A 221 -3.69 -0.54 11.44
#